data_AF-A0A223KKK8-F1
#
_entry.id   AF-A0A223KKK8-F1
#
_cell.length_a   1.000
_cell.length_b   1.000
_cell.length_c   1.000
_cell.angle_alpha   90.00
_cell.angle_beta   90.00
_cell.angle_gamma   90.00
#
_symmetry.space_group_name_H-M   'P 1'
#
loop_
_entity.id
_entity.type
_entity.pdbx_description
1 polymer ?
#
loop_
_entity_poly.entity_id
_entity_poly.type
_entity_poly.pdbx_seq_one_letter_code
_entity_poly.pdbx_strand_id
1 'polypeptide(L)' 'MDRFLYLFGIVVFFFSFIFFVMNFFTGYDGTAIIFSVLAMLNASIAIGVSEILTRTKKLK' A
#
# COMPACT_ATOMS: atom_id res chain seq x y z
N MET A 1 -11.75 7.13 10.72
CA MET A 1 -10.31 7.34 10.46
C MET A 1 -9.63 6.03 10.09
N ASP A 2 -9.86 4.96 10.85
CA ASP A 2 -9.45 3.58 10.53
C ASP A 2 -9.98 3.09 9.15
N ARG A 3 -11.28 3.16 8.88
CA ARG A 3 -11.84 2.84 7.54
C ARG A 3 -11.24 3.63 6.39
N PHE A 4 -10.89 4.90 6.61
CA PHE A 4 -10.26 5.74 5.58
C PHE A 4 -8.84 5.27 5.30
N LEU A 5 -8.06 4.99 6.35
CA LEU A 5 -6.68 4.51 6.24
C LEU A 5 -6.63 3.14 5.54
N TYR A 6 -7.59 2.26 5.83
CA TYR A 6 -7.75 0.98 5.14
C TYR A 6 -8.01 1.15 3.65
N LEU A 7 -9.02 1.95 3.29
CA LEU A 7 -9.40 2.16 1.89
C LEU A 7 -8.28 2.85 1.11
N PHE A 8 -7.65 3.87 1.71
CA PHE A 8 -6.49 4.55 1.14
C PHE A 8 -5.35 3.57 0.88
N GLY A 9 -5.01 2.72 1.85
CA GLY A 9 -3.97 1.71 1.71
C GLY A 9 -4.25 0.74 0.56
N ILE A 10 -5.48 0.22 0.44
CA ILE A 10 -5.84 -0.68 -0.67
C ILE A 10 -5.68 0.00 -2.03
N VAL A 11 -6.20 1.22 -2.17
CA VAL A 11 -6.14 1.96 -3.44
C VAL A 11 -4.69 2.23 -3.84
N VAL A 12 -3.87 2.74 -2.92
CA VAL A 12 -2.45 3.02 -3.18
C VAL A 12 -1.69 1.73 -3.50
N PHE A 13 -1.96 0.64 -2.78
CA PHE A 13 -1.34 -0.67 -3.06
C PHE A 13 -1.67 -1.14 -4.47
N PHE A 14 -2.94 -1.09 -4.87
CA PHE A 14 -3.39 -1.56 -6.17
C PHE A 14 -2.74 -0.79 -7.33
N PHE A 15 -2.72 0.54 -7.27
CA PHE A 15 -2.06 1.35 -8.30
C PHE A 15 -0.55 1.12 -8.32
N SER A 16 0.09 1.03 -7.16
CA SER A 16 1.53 0.75 -7.07
C SER A 16 1.88 -0.63 -7.62
N PHE A 17 1.01 -1.63 -7.41
CA PHE A 17 1.16 -2.98 -7.94
C PHE A 17 1.05 -3.02 -9.46
N ILE A 18 0.05 -2.33 -10.04
CA ILE A 18 -0.04 -2.20 -11.51
C ILE A 18 1.23 -1.55 -12.06
N PHE A 19 1.70 -0.48 -11.42
CA PHE A 19 2.90 0.22 -11.86
C PHE A 19 4.14 -0.68 -11.75
N PHE A 20 4.28 -1.44 -10.67
CA PHE A 20 5.34 -2.43 -10.50
C PHE A 20 5.33 -3.46 -11.64
N VAL A 21 4.17 -4.07 -11.91
CA VAL A 21 4.01 -5.08 -12.97
C VAL A 21 4.38 -4.50 -14.33
N MET A 22 3.86 -3.32 -14.67
CA MET A 22 4.18 -2.66 -15.94
C MET A 22 5.67 -2.39 -16.10
N ASN A 23 6.35 -1.87 -15.07
CA ASN A 23 7.79 -1.58 -15.13
C ASN A 23 8.62 -2.87 -15.15
N PHE A 24 8.17 -3.92 -14.46
CA PHE A 24 8.83 -5.21 -14.42
C PHE A 24 8.87 -5.88 -15.80
N PHE A 25 7.76 -5.83 -16.55
CA PHE A 25 7.68 -6.44 -17.89
C PHE A 25 8.27 -5.58 -19.01
N THR A 26 8.25 -4.25 -18.86
CA THR A 26 8.77 -3.34 -19.89
C THR A 26 10.26 -3.02 -19.73
N GLY A 27 10.86 -3.36 -18.59
CA GLY A 27 12.27 -3.06 -18.30
C GLY A 27 12.57 -1.56 -18.25
N TYR A 28 11.55 -0.73 -17.97
CA TYR A 28 11.56 0.72 -18.18
C TYR A 28 12.59 1.46 -17.32
N ASP A 29 12.58 1.25 -16.00
CA ASP A 29 13.53 1.89 -15.08
C ASP A 29 13.58 1.11 -13.74
N GLY A 30 14.78 0.71 -13.32
CA GLY A 30 14.99 0.03 -12.03
C GLY A 30 14.63 0.89 -10.83
N THR A 31 14.76 2.21 -10.95
CA THR A 31 14.38 3.17 -9.91
C THR A 31 12.87 3.19 -9.69
N ALA A 32 12.10 3.14 -10.79
CA ALA A 32 10.64 3.08 -10.74
C ALA A 32 10.15 1.79 -10.06
N ILE A 33 10.82 0.66 -10.30
CA ILE A 33 10.54 -0.61 -9.61
C ILE A 33 10.75 -0.44 -8.10
N ILE A 34 11.90 0.10 -7.68
CA ILE A 34 12.18 0.33 -6.25
C ILE A 34 11.12 1.23 -5.61
N PHE A 35 10.76 2.35 -6.25
CA PHE A 35 9.71 3.24 -5.74
C PHE A 35 8.36 2.55 -5.61
N SER A 36 7.97 1.75 -6.61
CA SER A 36 6.70 1.01 -6.56
C SER A 36 6.67 0.00 -5.42
N VAL A 37 7.79 -0.68 -5.13
CA VAL A 37 7.91 -1.59 -3.97
C VAL A 37 7.80 -0.83 -2.66
N LEU A 38 8.48 0.32 -2.52
CA LEU A 38 8.39 1.15 -1.32
C LEU A 38 6.97 1.70 -1.10
N ALA A 39 6.28 2.09 -2.18
CA ALA A 39 4.89 2.54 -2.13
C ALA A 39 3.94 1.41 -1.69
N MET A 40 4.11 0.20 -2.25
CA MET A 40 3.35 -0.99 -1.84
C MET A 40 3.59 -1.34 -0.37
N LEU A 41 4.84 -1.25 0.11
CA LEU A 41 5.17 -1.49 1.51
C LEU A 41 4.48 -0.46 2.42
N ASN A 42 4.54 0.82 2.06
CA ASN A 42 3.91 1.88 2.84
C ASN A 42 2.38 1.73 2.90
N ALA A 43 1.76 1.37 1.77
CA ALA A 43 0.35 1.06 1.68
C ALA A 43 -0.04 -0.15 2.56
N SER A 44 0.79 -1.19 2.60
CA SER A 44 0.60 -2.36 3.46
C SER A 44 0.65 -2.00 4.95
N ILE A 45 1.57 -1.11 5.34
CA ILE A 45 1.65 -0.58 6.71
C ILE A 45 0.36 0.19 7.05
N ALA A 46 -0.14 1.05 6.15
CA ALA A 46 -1.39 1.78 6.37
C ALA A 46 -2.58 0.83 6.59
N ILE A 47 -2.67 -0.26 5.82
CA ILE A 47 -3.67 -1.32 5.99
C ILE A 47 -3.51 -1.97 7.38
N GLY A 48 -2.30 -2.41 7.74
CA GLY A 48 -2.06 -3.06 9.04
C GLY A 48 -2.36 -2.15 10.24
N VAL A 49 -1.93 -0.88 10.18
CA VAL A 49 -2.23 0.12 11.22
C VAL A 49 -3.73 0.36 11.34
N SER A 50 -4.47 0.38 10.21
CA SER A 50 -5.92 0.54 10.26
C SER A 50 -6.60 -0.59 11.03
N GLU A 51 -6.13 -1.83 10.87
CA GLU A 51 -6.67 -2.98 11.58
C GLU A 51 -6.37 -2.91 13.07
N ILE A 52 -5.13 -2.56 13.44
CA ILE A 52 -4.74 -2.36 14.84
C ILE A 52 -5.62 -1.29 15.48
N LEU A 53 -5.83 -0.15 14.82
CA LEU A 53 -6.68 0.94 15.32
C LEU A 53 -8.13 0.48 15.51
N THR A 54 -8.69 -0.29 14.58
CA THR A 54 -10.05 -0.83 14.70
C THR A 54 -10.16 -1.80 15.88
N ARG A 55 -9.16 -2.67 16.10
CA ARG A 55 -9.15 -3.62 17.22
C ARG A 55 -9.00 -2.90 18.56
N THR A 56 -8.07 -1.95 18.67
CA THR A 56 -7.84 -1.19 19.91
C THR A 56 -9.03 -0.32 20.29
N LYS A 57 -9.75 0.26 19.32
CA LYS A 57 -11.00 1.00 19.59
C LYS A 57 -12.11 0.13 20.17
N LYS A 58 -12.13 -1.18 19.88
CA LYS A 58 -13.13 -2.12 20.43
C LYS A 58 -12.79 -2.61 21.84
N LEU A 59 -11.55 -2.43 22.28
CA LEU A 59 -11.08 -2.83 23.61
C LEU A 59 -11.27 -1.73 24.67
N LYS A 60 -11.66 -0.52 24.24
CA LYS A 60 -11.89 0.64 25.08
C LYS A 60 -13.39 0.85 25.28
#